data_AF-A0A960PMK3-F1
#
_entry.id   AF-A0A960PMK3-F1
#
_cell.length_a   1.000
_cell.length_b   1.000
_cell.length_c   1.000
_cell.angle_alpha   90.00
_cell.angle_beta   90.00
_cell.angle_gamma   90.00
#
_symmetry.space_group_name_H-M   'P 1'
#
loop_
_entity.id
_entity.type
_entity.pdbx_description
1 polymer ?
#
loop_
_entity_poly.entity_id
_entity_poly.type
_entity_poly.pdbx_seq_one_letter_code
_entity_poly.pdbx_strand_id
1 'polypeptide(L)'
;LAKARGRGDDPVLRQMLIDCWIRQQIQRYHGYRLQTALSKGVPPGPETSVMKLFATEYLRRLGKASLQMLGPEGQLLSEDSPAGTDWQARFLFAPAIGIAGGSNEVQRNIMAERVLGLPKDIRTDRDVAFRDLSRGKASQ
;
A
#
# COMPACT_ATOMS: atom_id res chain seq x y z
N LEU A 1 -3.64 -9.12 19.62
CA LEU A 1 -4.97 -8.46 19.53
C LEU A 1 -6.12 -9.47 19.54
N ALA A 2 -6.26 -10.35 18.53
CA ALA A 2 -7.37 -11.33 18.47
C ALA A 2 -7.59 -12.12 19.76
N LYS A 3 -6.52 -12.74 20.30
CA LYS A 3 -6.57 -13.48 21.58
C LYS A 3 -7.03 -12.61 22.75
N ALA A 4 -6.48 -11.40 22.88
CA ALA A 4 -6.81 -10.46 23.94
C ALA A 4 -8.28 -9.99 23.90
N ARG A 5 -8.91 -10.01 22.72
CA ARG A 5 -10.33 -9.67 22.54
C ARG A 5 -11.25 -10.90 22.55
N GLY A 6 -10.72 -12.09 22.86
CA GLY A 6 -11.50 -13.35 22.86
C GLY A 6 -11.95 -13.80 21.47
N ARG A 7 -11.34 -13.30 20.40
CA ARG A 7 -11.73 -13.55 19.00
C ARG A 7 -10.73 -14.44 18.25
N GLY A 8 -9.95 -15.25 18.97
CA GLY A 8 -8.93 -16.13 18.38
C GLY A 8 -9.50 -17.30 17.56
N ASP A 9 -10.73 -17.70 17.87
CA ASP A 9 -11.40 -18.85 17.26
C ASP A 9 -12.41 -18.47 16.17
N ASP A 10 -12.62 -17.17 15.94
CA ASP A 10 -13.41 -16.69 14.82
C ASP A 10 -12.74 -17.08 13.49
N PRO A 11 -13.39 -17.92 12.66
CA PRO A 11 -12.79 -18.42 11.42
C PRO A 11 -12.57 -17.31 10.39
N VAL A 12 -13.40 -16.26 10.38
CA VAL A 12 -13.27 -15.12 9.46
C VAL A 12 -12.05 -14.29 9.86
N LEU A 13 -11.92 -13.96 11.14
CA LEU A 13 -10.75 -13.23 11.64
C LEU A 13 -9.46 -14.03 11.48
N ARG A 14 -9.51 -15.34 11.71
CA ARG A 14 -8.38 -16.24 11.46
C ARG A 14 -7.95 -16.18 9.99
N GLN A 15 -8.88 -16.25 9.04
CA GLN A 15 -8.58 -16.16 7.61
C GLN A 15 -7.96 -14.81 7.24
N MET A 16 -8.48 -13.71 7.78
CA MET A 16 -7.93 -12.36 7.56
C MET A 16 -6.50 -12.22 8.10
N LEU A 17 -6.23 -12.76 9.29
CA LEU A 17 -4.91 -12.75 9.89
C LEU A 17 -3.91 -13.60 9.11
N ILE A 18 -4.33 -14.78 8.63
CA ILE A 18 -3.48 -15.63 7.79
C ILE A 18 -3.17 -14.95 6.45
N ASP A 19 -4.12 -14.27 5.80
CA ASP A 19 -3.83 -13.48 4.60
C ASP A 19 -2.81 -12.36 4.89
N CYS A 20 -2.94 -11.65 6.02
CA CYS A 20 -1.95 -10.66 6.43
C CYS A 20 -0.57 -11.28 6.68
N TRP A 21 -0.53 -12.44 7.34
CA TRP A 21 0.72 -13.15 7.61
C TRP A 21 1.41 -13.61 6.33
N ILE A 22 0.67 -14.26 5.41
CA ILE A 22 1.19 -14.69 4.10
C ILE A 22 1.80 -13.49 3.36
N ARG A 23 1.09 -12.36 3.35
CA ARG A 23 1.57 -11.12 2.73
C ARG A 23 2.86 -10.62 3.38
N GLN A 24 2.91 -10.56 4.70
CA GLN A 24 4.12 -10.16 5.41
C GLN A 24 5.31 -11.08 5.09
N GLN A 25 5.07 -12.39 4.93
CA GLN A 25 6.11 -13.32 4.48
C GLN A 25 6.58 -13.02 3.05
N ILE A 26 5.67 -12.79 2.11
CA ILE A 26 6.01 -12.41 0.73
C ILE A 26 6.87 -11.14 0.71
N GLN A 27 6.49 -10.13 1.49
CA GLN A 27 7.24 -8.88 1.59
C GLN A 27 8.62 -9.09 2.21
N ARG A 28 8.74 -9.95 3.23
CA ARG A 28 10.03 -10.34 3.83
C ARG A 28 10.97 -10.97 2.80
N TYR A 29 10.49 -11.94 2.02
CA TYR A 29 11.31 -12.59 1.00
C TYR A 29 11.68 -11.67 -0.16
N HIS A 30 10.80 -10.74 -0.55
CA HIS A 30 11.19 -9.66 -1.48
C HIS A 30 12.29 -8.77 -0.91
N GLY A 31 12.20 -8.41 0.38
CA GLY A 31 13.25 -7.68 1.09
C GLY A 31 14.59 -8.40 1.06
N TYR A 32 14.62 -9.71 1.29
CA TYR A 32 15.85 -10.50 1.20
C TYR A 32 16.42 -10.54 -0.23
N ARG A 33 15.57 -10.66 -1.26
CA ARG A 33 16.02 -10.59 -2.66
C ARG A 33 16.63 -9.23 -2.99
N LEU A 34 16.01 -8.15 -2.55
CA LEU A 34 16.51 -6.79 -2.73
C LEU A 34 17.86 -6.59 -2.03
N GLN A 35 17.97 -7.02 -0.76
CA GLN A 35 19.23 -6.94 -0.01
C GLN A 35 20.35 -7.76 -0.66
N THR A 36 20.03 -8.94 -1.18
CA THR A 36 21.00 -9.80 -1.91
C THR A 36 21.46 -9.17 -3.21
N ALA A 37 20.57 -8.48 -3.94
CA ALA A 37 20.93 -7.76 -5.16
C ALA A 37 21.86 -6.58 -4.82
N LEU A 38 21.48 -5.79 -3.82
CA LEU A 38 22.28 -4.66 -3.33
C LEU A 38 23.67 -5.09 -2.84
N SER A 39 23.78 -6.21 -2.13
CA SER A 39 25.08 -6.74 -1.67
C SER A 39 26.00 -7.17 -2.82
N LYS A 40 25.45 -7.39 -4.02
CA LYS A 40 26.18 -7.70 -5.25
C LYS A 40 26.40 -6.46 -6.13
N GLY A 41 26.10 -5.25 -5.63
CA GLY A 41 26.20 -4.01 -6.39
C GLY A 41 25.14 -3.83 -7.48
N VAL A 42 24.08 -4.66 -7.49
CA VAL A 42 22.97 -4.51 -8.43
C VAL A 42 22.01 -3.45 -7.87
N PRO A 43 21.81 -2.33 -8.59
CA PRO A 43 20.90 -1.28 -8.12
C PRO A 43 19.45 -1.75 -8.12
N PRO A 44 18.59 -1.21 -7.23
CA PRO A 44 17.18 -1.55 -7.21
C PRO A 44 16.48 -1.16 -8.52
N GLY A 45 15.73 -2.09 -9.08
CA GLY A 45 14.96 -1.92 -10.30
C GLY A 45 13.45 -1.80 -10.08
N PRO A 46 12.63 -2.11 -11.11
CA PRO A 46 11.17 -2.08 -11.05
C PRO A 46 10.54 -2.97 -9.97
N GLU A 47 11.27 -3.96 -9.43
CA GLU A 47 10.83 -4.79 -8.31
C GLU A 47 10.50 -3.97 -7.04
N THR A 48 11.13 -2.80 -6.89
CA THR A 48 10.77 -1.84 -5.82
C THR A 48 9.34 -1.32 -5.98
N SER A 49 8.85 -1.23 -7.23
CA SER A 49 7.46 -0.83 -7.51
C SER A 49 6.46 -1.90 -7.09
N VAL A 50 6.82 -3.17 -7.31
CA VAL A 50 6.05 -4.33 -6.80
C VAL A 50 5.99 -4.29 -5.27
N MET A 51 7.14 -4.08 -4.62
CA MET A 51 7.21 -4.01 -3.15
C MET A 51 6.36 -2.87 -2.59
N LYS A 52 6.36 -1.69 -3.22
CA LYS A 52 5.53 -0.55 -2.81
C LYS A 52 4.04 -0.89 -2.88
N LEU A 53 3.57 -1.37 -4.04
CA LEU A 53 2.17 -1.76 -4.23
C LEU A 53 1.73 -2.80 -3.20
N PHE A 54 2.61 -3.76 -2.93
CA PHE A 54 2.36 -4.80 -1.95
C PHE A 54 2.24 -4.23 -0.52
N ALA A 55 3.11 -3.29 -0.15
CA ALA A 55 3.06 -2.62 1.15
C ALA A 55 1.75 -1.84 1.34
N THR A 56 1.29 -1.10 0.32
CA THR A 56 0.01 -0.39 0.38
C THR A 56 -1.16 -1.35 0.64
N GLU A 57 -1.23 -2.45 -0.11
CA GLU A 57 -2.31 -3.42 0.03
C GLU A 57 -2.23 -4.17 1.37
N TYR A 58 -1.02 -4.48 1.84
CA TYR A 58 -0.79 -5.08 3.15
C TYR A 58 -1.30 -4.19 4.29
N LEU A 59 -0.94 -2.90 4.29
CA LEU A 59 -1.37 -1.97 5.34
C LEU A 59 -2.89 -1.79 5.37
N ARG A 60 -3.53 -1.71 4.20
CA ARG A 60 -4.99 -1.62 4.09
C ARG A 60 -5.68 -2.85 4.70
N ARG A 61 -5.18 -4.05 4.39
CA ARG A 61 -5.72 -5.33 4.91
C ARG A 61 -5.49 -5.48 6.40
N LEU A 62 -4.27 -5.17 6.86
CA LEU A 62 -3.92 -5.23 8.27
C LEU A 62 -4.75 -4.25 9.10
N GLY A 63 -4.94 -3.02 8.61
CA GLY A 63 -5.82 -2.04 9.24
C GLY A 63 -7.25 -2.56 9.34
N LYS A 64 -7.81 -3.08 8.22
CA LYS A 64 -9.16 -3.65 8.20
C LYS A 64 -9.32 -4.81 9.19
N ALA A 65 -8.37 -5.76 9.20
CA ALA A 65 -8.37 -6.88 10.13
C ALA A 65 -8.29 -6.40 11.59
N SER A 66 -7.50 -5.36 11.84
CA SER A 66 -7.36 -4.77 13.18
C SER A 66 -8.65 -4.13 13.66
N LEU A 67 -9.33 -3.33 12.84
CA LEU A 67 -10.61 -2.75 13.20
C LEU A 67 -11.70 -3.81 13.40
N GLN A 68 -11.71 -4.86 12.58
CA GLN A 68 -12.62 -6.00 12.77
C GLN A 68 -12.39 -6.74 14.10
N MET A 69 -11.13 -6.86 14.54
CA MET A 69 -10.82 -7.43 15.87
C MET A 69 -11.25 -6.52 17.03
N LEU A 70 -11.16 -5.19 16.85
CA LEU A 70 -11.58 -4.21 17.87
C LEU A 70 -13.11 -4.06 17.97
N GLY A 71 -13.83 -4.36 16.88
CA GLY A 71 -15.29 -4.20 16.87
C GLY A 71 -15.72 -2.74 16.96
N PRO A 72 -16.82 -2.41 17.64
CA PRO A 72 -17.34 -1.04 17.74
C PRO A 72 -16.33 -0.02 18.30
N GLU A 73 -15.49 -0.42 19.26
CA GLU A 73 -14.44 0.45 19.84
C GLU A 73 -13.41 0.90 18.80
N GLY A 74 -13.21 0.11 17.73
CA GLY A 74 -12.31 0.45 16.63
C GLY A 74 -12.78 1.64 15.79
N GLN A 75 -13.97 2.18 16.03
CA GLN A 75 -14.47 3.39 15.36
C GLN A 75 -14.13 4.66 16.15
N LEU A 76 -13.63 4.52 17.39
CA LEU A 76 -13.32 5.64 18.25
C LEU A 76 -11.89 6.13 18.00
N LEU A 77 -11.75 7.43 17.74
CA LEU A 77 -10.47 8.13 17.69
C LEU A 77 -10.42 9.15 18.83
N SER A 78 -10.30 8.63 20.06
CA SER A 78 -10.15 9.41 21.30
C SER A 78 -9.09 8.76 22.17
N GLU A 79 -8.31 9.56 22.89
CA GLU A 79 -7.29 9.07 23.83
C GLU A 79 -7.89 8.22 24.96
N ASP A 80 -9.14 8.50 25.34
CA ASP A 80 -9.88 7.75 26.36
C ASP A 80 -10.49 6.44 25.83
N SER A 81 -10.26 6.10 24.56
CA SER A 81 -10.77 4.85 23.97
C SER A 81 -10.14 3.63 24.64
N PRO A 82 -10.93 2.64 25.10
CA PRO A 82 -10.39 1.39 25.66
C PRO A 82 -9.54 0.59 24.65
N ALA A 83 -9.72 0.84 23.35
CA ALA A 83 -8.92 0.24 22.28
C ALA A 83 -7.64 1.03 21.95
N GLY A 84 -7.43 2.21 22.54
CA GLY A 84 -6.44 3.18 22.08
C GLY A 84 -6.77 3.72 20.69
N THR A 85 -5.81 4.41 20.06
CA THR A 85 -5.99 5.06 18.74
C THR A 85 -5.07 4.53 17.64
N ASP A 86 -4.09 3.68 17.98
CA ASP A 86 -3.04 3.22 17.06
C ASP A 86 -3.55 2.57 15.78
N TRP A 87 -4.48 1.62 15.90
CA TRP A 87 -4.96 0.86 14.74
C TRP A 87 -5.91 1.68 13.87
N GLN A 88 -6.67 2.58 14.48
CA GLN A 88 -7.53 3.56 13.83
C GLN A 88 -6.70 4.55 13.04
N ALA A 89 -5.68 5.15 13.66
CA ALA A 89 -4.75 6.06 13.02
C ALA A 89 -4.05 5.39 11.82
N ARG A 90 -3.56 4.15 11.99
CA ARG A 90 -2.94 3.38 10.91
C ARG A 90 -3.91 3.06 9.78
N PHE A 91 -5.16 2.69 10.09
CA PHE A 91 -6.18 2.42 9.09
C PHE A 91 -6.51 3.68 8.27
N LEU A 92 -6.70 4.82 8.94
CA LEU A 92 -6.96 6.11 8.31
C LEU A 92 -5.77 6.62 7.49
N PHE A 93 -4.55 6.29 7.91
CA PHE A 93 -3.33 6.67 7.18
C PHE A 93 -3.01 5.72 6.00
N ALA A 94 -3.53 4.49 5.98
CA ALA A 94 -3.18 3.50 4.94
C ALA A 94 -3.40 3.99 3.49
N PRO A 95 -4.47 4.76 3.15
CA PRO A 95 -4.63 5.35 1.82
C PRO A 95 -3.51 6.33 1.43
N ALA A 96 -2.92 7.05 2.38
CA ALA A 96 -1.85 8.00 2.11
C ALA A 96 -0.61 7.33 1.51
N ILE A 97 -0.29 6.10 1.95
CA ILE A 97 0.78 5.27 1.38
C ILE A 97 0.51 4.91 -0.09
N GLY A 98 -0.76 4.87 -0.51
CA GLY A 98 -1.15 4.67 -1.89
C GLY A 98 -0.77 5.83 -2.81
N ILE A 99 -0.56 7.03 -2.26
CA ILE A 99 -0.28 8.27 -3.00
C ILE A 99 1.18 8.71 -2.82
N ALA A 100 1.68 8.66 -1.59
CA ALA A 100 3.02 9.09 -1.23
C ALA A 100 4.10 8.21 -1.88
N GLY A 101 5.20 8.83 -2.30
CA GLY A 101 6.34 8.12 -2.89
C GLY A 101 6.05 7.48 -4.25
N GLY A 102 5.09 8.02 -4.99
CA GLY A 102 4.59 7.48 -6.27
C GLY A 102 3.24 6.79 -6.07
N SER A 103 2.21 7.29 -6.76
CA SER A 103 0.87 6.71 -6.65
C SER A 103 0.85 5.25 -7.09
N ASN A 104 -0.12 4.47 -6.62
CA ASN A 104 -0.26 3.08 -7.06
C ASN A 104 -0.40 2.98 -8.58
N GLU A 105 -1.01 3.97 -9.22
CA GLU A 105 -1.19 4.08 -10.66
C GLU A 105 0.16 4.28 -11.34
N VAL A 106 1.00 5.20 -10.83
CA VAL A 106 2.37 5.39 -11.33
C VAL A 106 3.20 4.11 -11.18
N GLN A 107 3.11 3.42 -10.05
CA GLN A 107 3.84 2.15 -9.85
C GLN A 107 3.37 1.05 -10.81
N ARG A 108 2.07 0.97 -11.11
CA ARG A 108 1.53 0.04 -12.11
C ARG A 108 2.01 0.40 -13.51
N ASN A 109 2.09 1.68 -13.86
CA ASN A 109 2.65 2.13 -15.14
C ASN A 109 4.12 1.76 -15.27
N ILE A 110 4.93 1.94 -14.21
CA ILE A 110 6.33 1.50 -14.19
C ILE A 110 6.43 -0.02 -14.44
N MET A 111 5.56 -0.82 -13.82
CA MET A 111 5.53 -2.26 -14.08
C MET A 111 5.11 -2.58 -15.52
N ALA A 112 4.07 -1.94 -16.03
CA ALA A 112 3.62 -2.11 -17.41
C ALA A 112 4.75 -1.83 -18.42
N GLU A 113 5.44 -0.70 -18.27
CA GLU A 113 6.46 -0.26 -19.21
C GLU A 113 7.79 -1.01 -19.03
N ARG A 114 8.28 -1.13 -17.79
CA ARG A 114 9.64 -1.64 -17.52
C ARG A 114 9.72 -3.13 -17.26
N VAL A 115 8.61 -3.76 -16.87
CA VAL A 115 8.57 -5.21 -16.62
C VAL A 115 7.87 -5.92 -17.76
N LEU A 116 6.72 -5.42 -18.21
CA LEU A 116 5.93 -6.05 -19.27
C LEU A 116 6.27 -5.53 -20.68
N GLY A 117 7.05 -4.46 -20.80
CA GLY A 117 7.44 -3.90 -22.12
C GLY A 117 6.28 -3.23 -22.86
N LEU A 118 5.21 -2.85 -22.17
CA LEU A 118 4.07 -2.18 -22.79
C LEU A 118 4.44 -0.75 -23.23
N PRO A 119 3.79 -0.21 -24.27
CA PRO A 119 3.96 1.19 -24.66
C PRO A 119 3.63 2.13 -23.51
N LYS A 120 4.34 3.27 -23.47
CA LYS A 120 4.04 4.35 -22.52
C LYS A 120 2.66 4.95 -22.80
N ASP A 121 2.04 5.48 -21.76
CA ASP A 121 0.84 6.30 -21.90
C ASP A 121 1.08 7.49 -22.83
N ILE A 122 0.08 7.82 -23.64
CA ILE A 122 0.17 8.95 -24.58
C ILE A 122 0.22 10.24 -23.76
N ARG A 123 1.32 10.97 -23.93
CA ARG A 123 1.56 12.27 -23.28
C ARG A 123 1.72 13.34 -24.34
N THR A 124 0.74 14.24 -24.43
CA THR A 124 0.76 15.39 -25.35
C THR A 124 1.58 16.56 -24.82
N ASP A 125 2.01 16.49 -23.57
CA ASP A 125 2.66 17.56 -22.81
C ASP A 125 4.19 17.39 -22.68
N ARG A 126 4.73 16.24 -23.11
CA ARG A 126 6.09 15.82 -22.76
C ARG A 126 7.18 16.79 -23.25
N ASP A 127 7.00 17.34 -24.45
CA ASP A 127 8.00 18.19 -25.12
C ASP A 127 7.57 19.67 -25.14
N VAL A 128 6.55 20.02 -24.35
CA VAL A 128 6.01 21.38 -24.23
C VAL A 128 6.32 21.91 -22.83
N ALA A 129 6.88 23.10 -22.73
CA ALA A 129 7.12 23.70 -21.42
C ALA A 129 5.77 23.94 -20.71
N PHE A 130 5.74 23.83 -19.37
CA PHE A 130 4.50 23.92 -18.60
C PHE A 130 3.68 25.18 -18.88
N ARG A 131 4.35 26.32 -19.13
CA ARG A 131 3.71 27.60 -19.46
C ARG A 131 3.05 27.63 -20.85
N ASP A 132 3.49 26.76 -21.75
CA ASP A 132 3.07 26.69 -23.15
C ASP A 132 2.02 25.58 -23.37
N LEU A 133 1.59 24.89 -22.29
CA LEU A 133 0.53 23.89 -22.35
C LEU A 133 -0.82 24.54 -22.65
N SER A 134 -1.55 23.94 -23.58
CA SER A 134 -2.93 24.32 -23.89
C SER A 134 -3.79 24.18 -22.62
N ARG A 135 -4.17 25.31 -22.02
CA ARG A 135 -5.16 25.34 -20.96
C ARG A 135 -6.51 25.15 -21.63
N GLY A 136 -7.15 24.01 -21.39
CA GLY A 136 -8.49 23.73 -21.90
C GLY A 136 -9.41 24.93 -21.62
N LYS A 137 -10.16 25.38 -22.63
CA LYS A 137 -11.17 26.43 -22.44
C LYS A 137 -12.14 25.92 -21.36
N ALA A 138 -12.34 26.70 -20.30
CA ALA A 138 -13.38 26.41 -19.33
C ALA A 138 -14.70 26.25 -20.09
N SER A 139 -15.33 25.07 -20.01
CA SER A 139 -16.68 24.89 -20.53
C SER A 139 -17.59 25.84 -19.77
N GLN A 140 -18.24 26.75 -20.49
CA GLN A 140 -19.36 27.54 -19.98
C GLN A 140 -20.56 26.64 -19.69
#